data_AF-A0AA46GZJ0-F1
#
_entry.id   AF-A0AA46GZJ0-F1
#
_cell.length_a   1.000
_cell.length_b   1.000
_cell.length_c   1.000
_cell.angle_alpha   90.00
_cell.angle_beta   90.00
_cell.angle_gamma   90.00
#
_symmetry.space_group_name_H-M   'P 1'
#
loop_
_entity.id
_entity.type
_entity.pdbx_description
1 polymer ?
#
loop_
_entity_poly.entity_id
_entity_poly.type
_entity_poly.pdbx_seq_one_letter_code
_entity_poly.pdbx_strand_id
1 'polypeptide(L)'
;MMRHVVIGDVGGHLDTLLSELTRLGVDPRTATIPTDLSIVQVGDLIHRGPDSEEIIALVGRLMEANPGRWTQLAGNHEAQYLRPPVFKWRDWICPAAADALRNWWACGLLKVAAAIPTAGRDILVTHAGLTEGFWRTDLGCPMTAVEAAALLNQAARDNSACLFRPGVMLTGRVDLTAGPLWAEAGRELITSWEGNQMPFSQIHGHSSLIDWDGGGWRAHKEIVARTLLDLAACHETTLMASGFIIGIDPQHGATPRQRWHAWELPTTPQ
;
A
#
# COMPACT_ATOMS: atom_id res chain seq x y z
N MET A 1 0.03 -19.81 15.34
CA MET A 1 -0.98 -19.06 14.56
C MET A 1 -0.22 -18.06 13.71
N MET A 2 -0.60 -17.84 12.45
CA MET A 2 0.12 -16.90 11.58
C MET A 2 -0.20 -15.45 11.99
N ARG A 3 0.83 -14.62 12.17
CA ARG A 3 0.73 -13.17 12.33
C ARG A 3 0.78 -12.53 10.95
N HIS A 4 -0.17 -11.64 10.68
CA HIS A 4 -0.20 -10.87 9.44
C HIS A 4 0.11 -9.41 9.74
N VAL A 5 1.08 -8.86 9.03
CA VAL A 5 1.56 -7.49 9.22
C VAL A 5 1.59 -6.77 7.88
N VAL A 6 1.22 -5.50 7.89
CA VAL A 6 1.25 -4.63 6.71
C VAL A 6 2.12 -3.41 6.99
N ILE A 7 3.17 -3.24 6.21
CA ILE A 7 4.12 -2.12 6.28
C ILE A 7 3.70 -1.08 5.23
N GLY A 8 3.55 0.16 5.66
CA GLY A 8 3.21 1.32 4.83
C GLY A 8 4.35 1.78 3.91
N ASP A 9 4.21 2.99 3.39
CA ASP A 9 5.19 3.64 2.51
C ASP A 9 6.54 3.84 3.24
N VAL A 10 7.65 3.52 2.56
CA VAL A 10 9.01 3.61 3.13
C VAL A 10 9.75 4.85 2.63
N GLY A 11 9.53 5.23 1.37
CA GLY A 11 10.04 6.47 0.79
C GLY A 11 11.55 6.66 0.97
N GLY A 12 12.35 5.63 0.67
CA GLY A 12 13.81 5.75 0.65
C GLY A 12 14.49 5.90 2.02
N HIS A 13 13.81 5.62 3.14
CA HIS A 13 14.38 5.74 4.49
C HIS A 13 14.72 4.36 5.08
N LEU A 14 15.97 3.93 4.90
CA LEU A 14 16.38 2.57 5.29
C LEU A 14 16.33 2.35 6.80
N ASP A 15 16.82 3.31 7.59
CA ASP A 15 16.95 3.16 9.05
C ASP A 15 15.60 2.93 9.74
N THR A 16 14.54 3.61 9.30
CA THR A 16 13.20 3.42 9.86
C THR A 16 12.62 2.07 9.48
N LEU A 17 12.83 1.62 8.24
CA LEU A 17 12.44 0.27 7.82
C LEU A 17 13.17 -0.80 8.65
N LEU A 18 14.49 -0.67 8.85
CA LEU A 18 15.28 -1.60 9.64
C LEU A 18 14.82 -1.66 11.11
N SER A 19 14.51 -0.50 11.70
CA SER A 19 13.97 -0.41 13.06
C SER A 19 12.65 -1.17 13.17
N GLU A 20 11.73 -0.95 12.23
CA GLU A 20 10.42 -1.60 12.24
C GLU A 20 10.51 -3.11 11.98
N LEU A 21 11.36 -3.54 11.03
CA LEU A 21 11.64 -4.96 10.81
C LEU A 21 12.18 -5.64 12.08
N THR A 22 13.13 -4.98 12.76
CA THR A 22 13.69 -5.49 14.02
C THR A 22 12.62 -5.59 15.11
N ARG A 23 11.75 -4.58 15.23
CA ARG A 23 10.61 -4.59 16.18
C ARG A 23 9.68 -5.79 15.93
N LEU A 24 9.46 -6.14 14.67
CA LEU A 24 8.64 -7.27 14.25
C LEU A 24 9.35 -8.64 14.44
N GLY A 25 10.63 -8.65 14.83
CA GLY A 25 11.43 -9.85 15.02
C GLY A 25 12.09 -10.37 13.74
N VAL A 26 12.08 -9.59 12.66
CA VAL A 26 12.85 -9.87 11.44
C VAL A 26 14.31 -9.52 11.71
N ASP A 27 15.24 -10.34 11.25
CA ASP A 27 16.67 -10.02 11.19
C ASP A 27 17.04 -9.57 9.77
N PRO A 28 17.19 -8.26 9.50
CA PRO A 28 17.51 -7.75 8.17
C PRO A 28 18.92 -8.13 7.69
N ARG A 29 19.84 -8.46 8.61
CA ARG A 29 21.20 -8.84 8.24
C ARG A 29 21.21 -10.21 7.56
N THR A 30 20.53 -11.17 8.18
CA THR A 30 20.40 -12.54 7.65
C THR A 30 19.19 -12.72 6.72
N ALA A 31 18.38 -11.67 6.56
CA ALA A 31 17.10 -11.72 5.85
C ALA A 31 16.16 -12.81 6.41
N THR A 32 16.14 -12.99 7.73
CA THR A 32 15.32 -14.01 8.40
C THR A 32 14.02 -13.40 8.90
N ILE A 33 12.88 -13.88 8.40
CA ILE A 33 11.55 -13.59 8.95
C ILE A 33 11.20 -14.70 9.96
N PRO A 34 10.51 -14.42 11.08
CA PRO A 34 9.92 -15.46 11.93
C PRO A 34 9.00 -16.41 11.15
N THR A 35 8.95 -17.69 11.53
CA THR A 35 8.17 -18.71 10.81
C THR A 35 6.66 -18.50 10.91
N ASP A 36 6.22 -17.78 11.94
CA ASP A 36 4.83 -17.43 12.22
C ASP A 36 4.47 -16.01 11.76
N LEU A 37 5.32 -15.35 10.95
CA LEU A 37 5.08 -14.00 10.46
C LEU A 37 4.98 -13.95 8.93
N SER A 38 3.93 -13.28 8.45
CA SER A 38 3.73 -12.89 7.06
C SER A 38 3.64 -11.36 6.96
N ILE A 39 4.43 -10.77 6.05
CA ILE A 39 4.51 -9.33 5.84
C ILE A 39 4.03 -8.98 4.43
N VAL A 40 3.20 -7.94 4.33
CA VAL A 40 2.89 -7.24 3.08
C VAL A 40 3.48 -5.84 3.17
N GLN A 41 4.30 -5.41 2.21
CA GLN A 41 4.74 -4.01 2.10
C GLN A 41 3.99 -3.36 0.92
N VAL A 42 3.36 -2.21 1.15
CA VAL A 42 2.33 -1.66 0.25
C VAL A 42 2.85 -0.84 -0.94
N GLY A 43 4.16 -0.85 -1.22
CA GLY A 43 4.77 -0.03 -2.27
C GLY A 43 5.36 1.27 -1.75
N ASP A 44 5.84 2.12 -2.66
CA ASP A 44 6.59 3.33 -2.34
C ASP A 44 7.81 3.03 -1.46
N LEU A 45 8.63 2.10 -1.93
CA LEU A 45 9.93 1.81 -1.33
C LEU A 45 10.92 2.96 -1.56
N ILE A 46 10.77 3.67 -2.67
CA ILE A 46 11.79 4.56 -3.24
C ILE A 46 11.41 6.04 -3.25
N HIS A 47 12.41 6.86 -3.53
CA HIS A 47 12.40 8.32 -3.57
C HIS A 47 12.13 8.99 -2.22
N ARG A 48 12.33 10.32 -2.14
CA ARG A 48 12.27 11.16 -0.93
C ARG A 48 13.49 11.00 -0.01
N GLY A 49 13.73 9.80 0.50
CA GLY A 49 14.90 9.44 1.28
C GLY A 49 16.10 9.02 0.42
N PRO A 50 17.32 9.01 0.98
CA PRO A 50 18.55 8.79 0.23
C PRO A 50 18.85 7.31 -0.08
N ASP A 51 18.16 6.35 0.56
CA ASP A 51 18.60 4.93 0.61
C ASP A 51 17.75 4.01 -0.28
N SER A 52 17.26 4.52 -1.42
CA SER A 52 16.32 3.78 -2.28
C SER A 52 16.93 2.48 -2.81
N GLU A 53 18.20 2.52 -3.22
CA GLU A 53 18.96 1.37 -3.72
C GLU A 53 19.17 0.30 -2.66
N GLU A 54 19.56 0.70 -1.45
CA GLU A 54 19.78 -0.20 -0.31
C GLU A 54 18.48 -0.88 0.12
N ILE A 55 17.35 -0.16 0.07
CA ILE A 55 16.02 -0.72 0.35
C ILE A 55 15.64 -1.77 -0.70
N ILE A 56 15.82 -1.48 -2.00
CA ILE A 56 15.56 -2.45 -3.06
C ILE A 56 16.42 -3.71 -2.86
N ALA A 57 17.71 -3.55 -2.55
CA ALA A 57 18.60 -4.68 -2.28
C ALA A 57 18.16 -5.48 -1.05
N LEU A 58 17.76 -4.83 0.04
CA LEU A 58 17.25 -5.48 1.25
C LEU A 58 15.96 -6.27 0.98
N VAL A 59 14.97 -5.64 0.35
CA VAL A 59 13.68 -6.25 0.04
C VAL A 59 13.84 -7.42 -0.92
N GLY A 60 14.73 -7.31 -1.92
CA GLY A 60 15.09 -8.41 -2.80
C GLY A 60 15.57 -9.64 -2.03
N ARG A 61 16.49 -9.46 -1.08
CA ARG A 61 16.99 -10.56 -0.23
C ARG A 61 15.89 -11.13 0.67
N LEU A 62 15.02 -10.29 1.24
CA LEU A 62 13.89 -10.74 2.07
C LEU A 62 12.90 -11.59 1.27
N MET A 63 12.57 -11.18 0.05
CA MET A 63 11.71 -11.96 -0.86
C MET A 63 12.33 -13.30 -1.23
N GLU A 64 13.61 -13.31 -1.61
CA GLU A 64 14.33 -14.51 -2.02
C GLU A 64 14.46 -15.53 -0.88
N ALA A 65 14.84 -15.07 0.32
CA ALA A 65 15.04 -15.94 1.48
C ALA A 65 13.73 -16.41 2.14
N ASN A 66 12.60 -15.74 1.89
CA ASN A 66 11.34 -16.02 2.58
C ASN A 66 10.14 -16.15 1.62
N PRO A 67 10.16 -17.13 0.69
CA PRO A 67 9.08 -17.33 -0.25
C PRO A 67 7.74 -17.53 0.48
N GLY A 68 6.72 -16.75 0.09
CA GLY A 68 5.38 -16.80 0.68
C GLY A 68 5.21 -16.08 2.03
N ARG A 69 6.29 -15.55 2.64
CA ARG A 69 6.21 -14.78 3.89
C ARG A 69 6.49 -13.29 3.74
N TRP A 70 7.05 -12.87 2.60
CA TRP A 70 7.08 -11.47 2.17
C TRP A 70 6.25 -11.30 0.89
N THR A 71 5.35 -10.33 0.87
CA THR A 71 4.65 -9.89 -0.33
C THR A 71 4.95 -8.42 -0.58
N GLN A 72 5.56 -8.13 -1.73
CA GLN A 72 5.91 -6.77 -2.15
C GLN A 72 4.85 -6.23 -3.11
N LEU A 73 4.24 -5.09 -2.78
CA LEU A 73 3.33 -4.38 -3.69
C LEU A 73 4.07 -3.24 -4.42
N ALA A 74 3.59 -2.87 -5.60
CA ALA A 74 4.04 -1.67 -6.31
C ALA A 74 3.29 -0.45 -5.80
N GLY A 75 4.02 0.64 -5.58
CA GLY A 75 3.44 1.96 -5.38
C GLY A 75 3.48 2.83 -6.63
N ASN A 76 2.98 4.06 -6.53
CA ASN A 76 3.07 5.01 -7.62
C ASN A 76 4.50 5.49 -7.88
N HIS A 77 5.40 5.36 -6.90
CA HIS A 77 6.81 5.63 -7.08
C HIS A 77 7.48 4.56 -7.96
N GLU A 78 7.26 3.27 -7.69
CA GLU A 78 7.76 2.20 -8.56
C GLU A 78 7.16 2.28 -9.97
N ALA A 79 5.88 2.66 -10.08
CA ALA A 79 5.19 2.81 -11.35
C ALA A 79 5.91 3.71 -12.38
N GLN A 80 6.70 4.69 -11.93
CA GLN A 80 7.52 5.56 -12.81
C GLN A 80 8.60 4.81 -13.58
N TYR A 81 8.99 3.61 -13.12
CA TYR A 81 10.02 2.76 -13.74
C TYR A 81 9.43 1.55 -14.46
N LEU A 82 8.17 1.20 -14.16
CA LEU A 82 7.44 0.10 -14.77
C LEU A 82 6.79 0.51 -16.10
N ARG A 83 6.47 1.80 -16.25
CA ARG A 83 5.84 2.39 -17.44
C ARG A 83 6.47 3.74 -17.77
N PRO A 84 6.22 4.32 -18.97
CA PRO A 84 6.65 5.68 -19.25
C PRO A 84 6.19 6.64 -18.14
N PRO A 85 7.10 7.43 -17.55
CA PRO A 85 6.79 8.27 -16.41
C PRO A 85 5.78 9.36 -16.82
N VAL A 86 4.76 9.56 -15.97
CA VAL A 86 3.69 10.54 -16.22
C VAL A 86 4.03 11.94 -15.72
N PHE A 87 5.09 12.08 -14.93
CA PHE A 87 5.74 13.34 -14.56
C PHE A 87 7.18 13.09 -14.13
N LYS A 88 7.94 14.17 -13.92
CA LYS A 88 9.34 14.06 -13.46
C LYS A 88 9.37 14.07 -11.93
N TRP A 89 9.84 12.98 -11.34
CA TRP A 89 10.28 13.00 -9.95
C TRP A 89 11.65 13.67 -9.84
N ARG A 90 11.93 14.33 -8.71
CA ARG A 90 13.22 15.03 -8.51
C ARG A 90 14.34 14.05 -8.26
N ASP A 91 14.05 13.04 -7.46
CA ASP A 91 14.98 11.98 -7.09
C ASP A 91 14.90 10.84 -8.11
N TRP A 92 16.02 10.16 -8.34
CA TRP A 92 16.14 9.07 -9.29
C TRP A 92 16.87 7.91 -8.63
N ILE A 93 16.49 6.69 -8.96
CA ILE A 93 17.28 5.51 -8.60
C ILE A 93 18.26 5.17 -9.73
N CYS A 94 19.36 4.50 -9.39
CA CYS A 94 20.33 4.04 -10.37
C CYS A 94 19.73 3.01 -11.34
N PRO A 95 20.29 2.84 -12.56
CA PRO A 95 19.76 1.91 -13.55
C PRO A 95 19.60 0.46 -13.05
N ALA A 96 20.53 -0.02 -12.22
CA ALA A 96 20.47 -1.37 -11.67
C ALA A 96 19.27 -1.59 -10.74
N ALA A 97 18.92 -0.58 -9.94
CA ALA A 97 17.75 -0.59 -9.09
C ALA A 97 16.45 -0.55 -9.91
N ALA A 98 16.40 0.27 -10.96
CA ALA A 98 15.28 0.29 -11.89
C ALA A 98 15.10 -1.05 -12.63
N ASP A 99 16.20 -1.69 -13.04
CA ASP A 99 16.16 -3.04 -13.63
C ASP A 99 15.65 -4.08 -12.64
N ALA A 100 16.03 -4.01 -11.35
CA ALA A 100 15.51 -4.90 -10.32
C ALA A 100 13.98 -4.78 -10.19
N LEU A 101 13.43 -3.56 -10.12
CA LEU A 101 11.99 -3.34 -10.07
C LEU A 101 11.26 -3.87 -11.31
N ARG A 102 11.81 -3.60 -12.51
CA ARG A 102 11.27 -4.12 -13.77
C ARG A 102 11.28 -5.65 -13.80
N ASN A 103 12.33 -6.28 -13.31
CA ASN A 103 12.44 -7.74 -13.23
C ASN A 103 11.44 -8.32 -12.23
N TRP A 104 11.27 -7.69 -11.06
CA TRP A 104 10.27 -8.12 -10.09
C TRP A 104 8.85 -8.03 -10.66
N TRP A 105 8.54 -6.96 -11.40
CA TRP A 105 7.27 -6.82 -12.09
C TRP A 105 7.06 -7.90 -13.16
N ALA A 106 8.04 -8.07 -14.06
CA ALA A 106 7.97 -9.03 -15.15
C ALA A 106 7.82 -10.48 -14.67
N CYS A 107 8.44 -10.83 -13.53
CA CYS A 107 8.35 -12.16 -12.94
C CYS A 107 7.19 -12.32 -11.94
N GLY A 108 6.35 -11.29 -11.73
CA GLY A 108 5.21 -11.34 -10.80
C GLY A 108 5.56 -11.34 -9.31
N LEU A 109 6.80 -10.96 -8.95
CA LEU A 109 7.27 -10.78 -7.58
C LEU A 109 6.79 -9.45 -7.00
N LEU A 110 6.77 -8.39 -7.82
CA LEU A 110 6.17 -7.11 -7.51
C LEU A 110 4.69 -7.13 -7.90
N LYS A 111 3.80 -7.11 -6.92
CA LYS A 111 2.35 -7.30 -7.07
C LYS A 111 1.58 -5.98 -6.99
N VAL A 112 0.30 -6.00 -7.31
CA VAL A 112 -0.60 -4.84 -7.10
C VAL A 112 -1.39 -4.99 -5.81
N ALA A 113 -1.70 -6.23 -5.43
CA ALA A 113 -2.58 -6.49 -4.31
C ALA A 113 -2.19 -7.75 -3.53
N ALA A 114 -2.56 -7.77 -2.26
CA ALA A 114 -2.57 -8.96 -1.41
C ALA A 114 -3.93 -9.08 -0.71
N ALA A 115 -4.26 -10.29 -0.26
CA ALA A 115 -5.43 -10.53 0.56
C ALA A 115 -4.99 -11.13 1.90
N ILE A 116 -5.52 -10.59 2.99
CA ILE A 116 -5.34 -11.13 4.34
C ILE A 116 -6.68 -11.76 4.74
N PRO A 117 -6.76 -13.11 4.80
CA PRO A 117 -7.96 -13.78 5.27
C PRO A 117 -8.11 -13.52 6.77
N THR A 118 -9.32 -13.20 7.22
CA THR A 118 -9.62 -13.08 8.66
C THR A 118 -10.85 -13.91 9.00
N ALA A 119 -11.04 -14.23 10.29
CA ALA A 119 -12.21 -14.99 10.73
C ALA A 119 -13.54 -14.22 10.54
N GLY A 120 -13.50 -12.89 10.38
CA GLY A 120 -14.69 -12.05 10.24
C GLY A 120 -14.92 -11.59 8.80
N ARG A 121 -13.97 -10.82 8.26
CA ARG A 121 -14.04 -10.26 6.90
C ARG A 121 -12.65 -10.15 6.30
N ASP A 122 -12.49 -10.63 5.08
CA ASP A 122 -11.23 -10.52 4.36
C ASP A 122 -10.81 -9.06 4.19
N ILE A 123 -9.50 -8.83 4.16
CA ILE A 123 -8.92 -7.51 3.96
C ILE A 123 -8.14 -7.53 2.64
N LEU A 124 -8.51 -6.65 1.72
CA LEU A 124 -7.73 -6.36 0.52
C LEU A 124 -6.64 -5.34 0.90
N VAL A 125 -5.40 -5.64 0.54
CA VAL A 125 -4.27 -4.72 0.70
C VAL A 125 -3.82 -4.27 -0.69
N THR A 126 -3.81 -2.97 -0.94
CA THR A 126 -3.26 -2.36 -2.15
C THR A 126 -2.45 -1.13 -1.76
N HIS A 127 -1.75 -0.53 -2.72
CA HIS A 127 -1.02 0.70 -2.46
C HIS A 127 -1.95 1.87 -2.15
N ALA A 128 -2.86 2.20 -3.08
CA ALA A 128 -3.71 3.39 -3.01
C ALA A 128 -5.19 3.10 -2.68
N GLY A 129 -5.51 1.85 -2.33
CA GLY A 129 -6.89 1.37 -2.18
C GLY A 129 -7.57 1.00 -3.51
N LEU A 130 -8.66 0.26 -3.44
CA LEU A 130 -9.50 -0.09 -4.58
C LEU A 130 -10.75 0.80 -4.57
N THR A 131 -10.87 1.72 -5.52
CA THR A 131 -12.06 2.57 -5.67
C THR A 131 -13.28 1.74 -6.09
N GLU A 132 -14.48 2.13 -5.66
CA GLU A 132 -15.73 1.45 -6.03
C GLU A 132 -15.93 1.42 -7.55
N GLY A 133 -15.63 2.54 -8.21
CA GLY A 133 -15.75 2.65 -9.65
C GLY A 133 -14.86 1.62 -10.35
N PHE A 134 -13.58 1.53 -9.97
CA PHE A 134 -12.66 0.55 -10.53
C PHE A 134 -13.09 -0.89 -10.22
N TRP A 135 -13.50 -1.16 -8.98
CA TRP A 135 -14.02 -2.46 -8.55
C TRP A 135 -15.19 -2.92 -9.44
N ARG A 136 -16.11 -2.02 -9.74
CA ARG A 136 -17.30 -2.32 -10.55
C ARG A 136 -17.00 -2.41 -12.03
N THR A 137 -16.26 -1.45 -12.59
CA THR A 137 -16.10 -1.32 -14.05
C THR A 137 -14.95 -2.15 -14.61
N ASP A 138 -13.86 -2.31 -13.87
CA ASP A 138 -12.62 -2.94 -14.34
C ASP A 138 -12.41 -4.34 -13.78
N LEU A 139 -12.91 -4.62 -12.57
CA LEU A 139 -12.76 -5.95 -11.94
C LEU A 139 -14.02 -6.81 -12.01
N GLY A 140 -15.17 -6.27 -12.42
CA GLY A 140 -16.41 -7.04 -12.53
C GLY A 140 -17.02 -7.43 -11.18
N CYS A 141 -16.86 -6.57 -10.16
CA CYS A 141 -17.47 -6.72 -8.84
C CYS A 141 -17.07 -7.99 -8.04
N PRO A 142 -15.76 -8.30 -7.85
CA PRO A 142 -15.35 -9.45 -7.05
C PRO A 142 -15.87 -9.35 -5.61
N MET A 143 -16.29 -10.48 -5.05
CA MET A 143 -16.98 -10.54 -3.75
C MET A 143 -16.05 -10.89 -2.59
N THR A 144 -14.80 -11.26 -2.86
CA THR A 144 -13.80 -11.58 -1.84
C THR A 144 -12.50 -10.82 -2.09
N ALA A 145 -11.74 -10.53 -1.04
CA ALA A 145 -10.45 -9.86 -1.20
C ALA A 145 -9.47 -10.74 -1.98
N VAL A 146 -9.56 -12.07 -1.80
CA VAL A 146 -8.72 -13.05 -2.52
C VAL A 146 -8.97 -12.98 -4.02
N GLU A 147 -10.23 -12.95 -4.44
CA GLU A 147 -10.60 -12.81 -5.85
C GLU A 147 -10.16 -11.46 -6.42
N ALA A 148 -10.43 -10.36 -5.70
CA ALA A 148 -10.01 -9.02 -6.12
C ALA A 148 -8.48 -8.93 -6.26
N ALA A 149 -7.72 -9.47 -5.31
CA ALA A 149 -6.27 -9.50 -5.38
C ALA A 149 -5.76 -10.36 -6.55
N ALA A 150 -6.39 -11.49 -6.82
CA ALA A 150 -6.04 -12.35 -7.95
C ALA A 150 -6.25 -11.63 -9.29
N LEU A 151 -7.38 -10.94 -9.46
CA LEU A 151 -7.71 -10.17 -10.67
C LEU A 151 -6.76 -8.98 -10.87
N LEU A 152 -6.46 -8.23 -9.81
CA LEU A 152 -5.49 -7.13 -9.86
C LEU A 152 -4.08 -7.60 -10.25
N ASN A 153 -3.62 -8.71 -9.65
CA ASN A 153 -2.33 -9.29 -9.98
C ASN A 153 -2.31 -9.94 -11.37
N GLN A 154 -3.45 -10.40 -11.89
CA GLN A 154 -3.57 -10.86 -13.27
C GLN A 154 -3.48 -9.68 -14.24
N ALA A 155 -4.20 -8.59 -13.98
CA ALA A 155 -4.11 -7.36 -14.77
C ALA A 155 -2.67 -6.80 -14.81
N ALA A 156 -1.88 -7.01 -13.76
CA ALA A 156 -0.46 -6.64 -13.74
C ALA A 156 0.36 -7.48 -14.73
N ARG A 157 0.16 -8.81 -14.74
CA ARG A 157 0.79 -9.72 -15.70
C ARG A 157 0.41 -9.39 -17.15
N ASP A 158 -0.83 -8.96 -17.36
CA ASP A 158 -1.34 -8.56 -18.67
C ASP A 158 -0.91 -7.13 -19.06
N ASN A 159 -0.13 -6.45 -18.22
CA ASN A 159 0.30 -5.05 -18.39
C ASN A 159 -0.87 -4.07 -18.62
N SER A 160 -2.01 -4.32 -17.97
CA SER A 160 -3.22 -3.55 -18.15
C SER A 160 -3.03 -2.07 -17.78
N ALA A 161 -3.39 -1.19 -18.73
CA ALA A 161 -3.29 0.26 -18.57
C ALA A 161 -4.08 0.78 -17.35
N CYS A 162 -5.25 0.19 -17.10
CA CYS A 162 -6.20 0.61 -16.07
C CYS A 162 -5.62 0.65 -14.65
N LEU A 163 -4.68 -0.24 -14.32
CA LEU A 163 -4.07 -0.29 -12.98
C LEU A 163 -3.42 1.02 -12.54
N PHE A 164 -3.03 1.86 -13.52
CA PHE A 164 -2.41 3.15 -13.27
C PHE A 164 -3.25 4.27 -13.88
N ARG A 165 -4.57 4.06 -13.99
CA ARG A 165 -5.53 5.13 -14.28
C ARG A 165 -5.31 6.25 -13.27
N PRO A 166 -5.04 7.48 -13.74
CA PRO A 166 -4.68 8.58 -12.86
C PRO A 166 -5.91 9.04 -12.07
N GLY A 167 -5.66 9.64 -10.91
CA GLY A 167 -6.66 10.36 -10.12
C GLY A 167 -6.41 11.86 -10.05
N VAL A 168 -6.98 12.49 -9.03
CA VAL A 168 -6.93 13.92 -8.75
C VAL A 168 -5.51 14.44 -8.55
N MET A 169 -4.59 13.60 -8.06
CA MET A 169 -3.20 13.99 -7.85
C MET A 169 -2.46 14.28 -9.16
N LEU A 170 -2.81 13.61 -10.25
CA LEU A 170 -2.17 13.81 -11.56
C LEU A 170 -2.98 14.74 -12.46
N THR A 171 -4.30 14.70 -12.36
CA THR A 171 -5.19 15.41 -13.30
C THR A 171 -5.80 16.69 -12.73
N GLY A 172 -5.73 16.90 -11.41
CA GLY A 172 -6.47 17.93 -10.71
C GLY A 172 -7.99 17.71 -10.65
N ARG A 173 -8.50 16.57 -11.15
CA ARG A 173 -9.91 16.22 -11.19
C ARG A 173 -10.15 14.89 -10.47
N VAL A 174 -11.17 14.86 -9.62
CA VAL A 174 -11.58 13.63 -8.92
C VAL A 174 -12.09 12.60 -9.94
N ASP A 175 -11.53 11.40 -9.87
CA ASP A 175 -11.98 10.23 -10.63
C ASP A 175 -12.28 9.07 -9.65
N LEU A 176 -13.56 8.77 -9.46
CA LEU A 176 -14.00 7.67 -8.60
C LEU A 176 -13.72 6.28 -9.19
N THR A 177 -13.09 6.22 -10.36
CA THR A 177 -12.56 5.02 -10.99
C THR A 177 -11.03 4.96 -10.95
N ALA A 178 -10.35 5.89 -10.26
CA ALA A 178 -8.89 5.95 -10.16
C ALA A 178 -8.30 4.59 -9.77
N GLY A 179 -7.18 4.25 -10.41
CA GLY A 179 -6.54 2.95 -10.27
C GLY A 179 -5.90 2.74 -8.90
N PRO A 180 -5.64 1.48 -8.51
CA PRO A 180 -5.16 1.13 -7.17
C PRO A 180 -3.72 1.56 -6.85
N LEU A 181 -3.05 2.18 -7.82
CA LEU A 181 -1.75 2.81 -7.63
C LEU A 181 -1.85 4.32 -7.41
N TRP A 182 -2.96 5.00 -7.77
CA TRP A 182 -3.02 6.47 -7.83
C TRP A 182 -4.18 7.12 -7.10
N ALA A 183 -5.14 6.34 -6.60
CA ALA A 183 -6.32 6.88 -5.94
C ALA A 183 -5.95 7.68 -4.69
N GLU A 184 -6.44 8.91 -4.58
CA GLU A 184 -6.31 9.71 -3.36
C GLU A 184 -7.33 9.25 -2.33
N ALA A 185 -6.90 9.02 -1.08
CA ALA A 185 -7.74 8.32 -0.11
C ALA A 185 -9.05 9.04 0.21
N GLY A 186 -9.01 10.35 0.41
CA GLY A 186 -10.17 11.13 0.83
C GLY A 186 -11.18 11.28 -0.29
N ARG A 187 -10.77 11.87 -1.41
CA ARG A 187 -11.67 12.30 -2.48
C ARG A 187 -12.00 11.21 -3.49
N GLU A 188 -11.21 10.14 -3.56
CA GLU A 188 -11.40 9.08 -4.55
C GLU A 188 -11.70 7.74 -3.91
N LEU A 189 -10.80 7.20 -3.08
CA LEU A 189 -11.01 5.89 -2.45
C LEU A 189 -12.25 5.88 -1.56
N ILE A 190 -12.23 6.61 -0.45
CA ILE A 190 -13.29 6.54 0.57
C ILE A 190 -14.58 7.14 0.04
N THR A 191 -14.49 8.25 -0.68
CA THR A 191 -15.65 8.90 -1.31
C THR A 191 -16.34 7.97 -2.32
N SER A 192 -15.60 7.18 -3.12
CA SER A 192 -16.22 6.25 -4.09
C SER A 192 -17.10 5.19 -3.42
N TRP A 193 -16.79 4.83 -2.17
CA TRP A 193 -17.54 3.83 -1.41
C TRP A 193 -18.68 4.42 -0.56
N GLU A 194 -18.87 5.74 -0.53
CA GLU A 194 -20.00 6.34 0.20
C GLU A 194 -21.35 5.89 -0.37
N GLY A 195 -22.20 5.33 0.48
CA GLY A 195 -23.51 4.78 0.07
C GLY A 195 -23.45 3.40 -0.59
N ASN A 196 -22.26 2.84 -0.82
CA ASN A 196 -22.06 1.53 -1.42
C ASN A 196 -21.67 0.47 -0.36
N GLN A 197 -21.97 -0.80 -0.64
CA GLN A 197 -21.55 -1.91 0.21
C GLN A 197 -20.20 -2.45 -0.27
N MET A 198 -19.19 -2.43 0.61
CA MET A 198 -17.90 -3.05 0.36
C MET A 198 -17.98 -4.56 0.61
N PRO A 199 -17.54 -5.40 -0.35
CA PRO A 199 -17.51 -6.85 -0.16
C PRO A 199 -16.42 -7.30 0.85
N PHE A 200 -15.39 -6.48 1.05
CA PHE A 200 -14.26 -6.73 1.95
C PHE A 200 -13.74 -5.40 2.53
N SER A 201 -13.02 -5.47 3.65
CA SER A 201 -12.32 -4.31 4.20
C SER A 201 -11.03 -4.03 3.41
N GLN A 202 -10.46 -2.84 3.55
CA GLN A 202 -9.26 -2.45 2.81
C GLN A 202 -8.17 -1.88 3.72
N ILE A 203 -6.90 -2.15 3.38
CA ILE A 203 -5.73 -1.44 3.89
C ILE A 203 -5.02 -0.81 2.69
N HIS A 204 -4.62 0.45 2.82
CA HIS A 204 -3.85 1.17 1.83
C HIS A 204 -2.71 1.96 2.48
N GLY A 205 -1.63 2.18 1.74
CA GLY A 205 -0.64 3.20 2.06
C GLY A 205 -1.14 4.54 1.55
N HIS A 206 -0.61 4.97 0.41
CA HIS A 206 -1.01 6.15 -0.33
C HIS A 206 -2.53 6.41 -0.34
N SER A 207 -3.02 7.62 -0.12
CA SER A 207 -2.40 8.73 0.61
C SER A 207 -3.09 8.86 1.97
N SER A 208 -2.50 9.47 2.99
CA SER A 208 -3.25 9.62 4.25
C SER A 208 -4.32 10.72 4.25
N LEU A 209 -5.42 10.47 4.97
CA LEU A 209 -6.55 11.37 5.19
C LEU A 209 -6.22 12.62 6.01
N ILE A 210 -5.17 12.54 6.81
CA ILE A 210 -4.71 13.62 7.68
C ILE A 210 -3.29 14.00 7.30
N ASP A 211 -3.00 15.30 7.32
CA ASP A 211 -1.63 15.78 7.40
C ASP A 211 -1.11 15.54 8.82
N TRP A 212 -0.22 14.56 8.97
CA TRP A 212 0.32 14.17 10.27
C TRP A 212 1.16 15.27 10.95
N ASP A 213 1.64 16.26 10.21
CA ASP A 213 2.40 17.39 10.77
C ASP A 213 1.50 18.56 11.13
N GLY A 214 0.56 18.90 10.24
CA GLY A 214 -0.35 20.04 10.40
C GLY A 214 -1.68 19.74 11.11
N GLY A 215 -2.05 18.47 11.26
CA GLY A 215 -3.36 18.02 11.75
C GLY A 215 -4.53 18.33 10.80
N GLY A 216 -4.24 18.78 9.57
CA GLY A 216 -5.25 19.16 8.60
C GLY A 216 -5.89 17.95 7.93
N TRP A 217 -7.22 17.91 7.86
CA TRP A 217 -7.95 16.85 7.18
C TRP A 217 -8.02 17.08 5.66
N ARG A 218 -7.83 16.01 4.90
CA ARG A 218 -7.94 15.94 3.43
C ARG A 218 -9.23 15.23 2.99
N ALA A 219 -10.26 15.29 3.81
CA ALA A 219 -11.59 14.74 3.53
C ALA A 219 -12.70 15.65 4.07
N HIS A 220 -13.92 15.48 3.57
CA HIS A 220 -15.09 16.19 4.07
C HIS A 220 -15.52 15.70 5.45
N LYS A 221 -16.26 16.55 6.17
CA LYS A 221 -16.60 16.38 7.59
C LYS A 221 -17.30 15.05 7.91
N GLU A 222 -18.07 14.49 6.98
CA GLU A 222 -18.76 13.22 7.16
C GLU A 222 -17.80 12.02 7.18
N ILE A 223 -16.71 12.05 6.41
CA ILE A 223 -15.62 11.06 6.50
C ILE A 223 -14.84 11.24 7.79
N VAL A 224 -14.51 12.50 8.12
CA VAL A 224 -13.76 12.83 9.35
C VAL A 224 -14.50 12.33 10.60
N ALA A 225 -15.81 12.55 10.68
CA ALA A 225 -16.64 12.18 11.83
C ALA A 225 -16.68 10.68 12.14
N ARG A 226 -16.28 9.83 11.18
CA ARG A 226 -16.25 8.36 11.32
C ARG A 226 -14.84 7.77 11.15
N THR A 227 -13.81 8.62 11.21
CA THR A 227 -12.42 8.21 11.10
C THR A 227 -11.75 8.26 12.47
N LEU A 228 -11.15 7.13 12.85
CA LEU A 228 -10.34 6.98 14.06
C LEU A 228 -8.86 7.13 13.71
N LEU A 229 -8.08 7.79 14.57
CA LEU A 229 -6.65 7.97 14.37
C LEU A 229 -5.85 7.20 15.43
N ASP A 230 -4.84 6.46 14.98
CA ASP A 230 -3.73 6.02 15.80
C ASP A 230 -2.52 6.92 15.50
N LEU A 231 -2.34 7.95 16.35
CA LEU A 231 -1.26 8.92 16.21
C LEU A 231 0.13 8.30 16.45
N ALA A 232 0.22 7.20 17.19
CA ALA A 232 1.50 6.56 17.48
C ALA A 232 1.97 5.73 16.29
N ALA A 233 1.04 5.03 15.64
CA ALA A 233 1.33 4.20 14.48
C ALA A 233 1.24 4.95 13.14
N CYS A 234 0.65 6.15 13.13
CA CYS A 234 0.25 6.90 11.92
C CYS A 234 -0.74 6.12 11.06
N HIS A 235 -1.78 5.58 11.70
CA HIS A 235 -2.88 4.92 11.00
C HIS A 235 -4.15 5.73 11.12
N GLU A 236 -4.94 5.75 10.06
CA GLU A 236 -6.34 6.16 10.12
C GLU A 236 -7.24 4.98 9.81
N THR A 237 -8.38 4.88 10.47
CA THR A 237 -9.41 3.87 10.20
C THR A 237 -10.73 4.56 9.97
N THR A 238 -11.20 4.57 8.73
CA THR A 238 -12.54 5.07 8.38
C THR A 238 -13.54 3.92 8.45
N LEU A 239 -14.53 4.07 9.33
CA LEU A 239 -15.64 3.12 9.43
C LEU A 239 -16.60 3.33 8.26
N MET A 240 -16.96 2.24 7.60
CA MET A 240 -17.89 2.23 6.47
C MET A 240 -19.14 1.46 6.86
N ALA A 241 -20.23 1.65 6.10
CA ALA A 241 -21.48 0.91 6.34
C ALA A 241 -21.28 -0.61 6.33
N SER A 242 -20.27 -1.08 5.59
CA SER A 242 -19.82 -2.46 5.57
C SER A 242 -18.30 -2.52 5.69
N GLY A 243 -17.80 -2.55 6.92
CA GLY A 243 -16.40 -2.82 7.22
C GLY A 243 -15.61 -1.53 7.44
N PHE A 244 -14.35 -1.52 7.00
CA PHE A 244 -13.45 -0.41 7.26
C PHE A 244 -12.43 -0.26 6.13
N ILE A 245 -11.89 0.95 6.03
CA ILE A 245 -10.72 1.28 5.22
C ILE A 245 -9.66 1.83 6.17
N ILE A 246 -8.46 1.26 6.15
CA ILE A 246 -7.33 1.68 6.99
C ILE A 246 -6.24 2.27 6.11
N GLY A 247 -5.86 3.52 6.37
CA GLY A 247 -4.68 4.17 5.81
C GLY A 247 -3.48 3.97 6.72
N ILE A 248 -2.35 3.57 6.15
CA ILE A 248 -1.08 3.30 6.86
C ILE A 248 0.12 4.05 6.28
N ASP A 249 -0.12 5.12 5.50
CA ASP A 249 0.93 6.00 4.98
C ASP A 249 1.46 6.94 6.09
N PRO A 250 2.73 6.80 6.51
CA PRO A 250 3.33 7.66 7.53
C PRO A 250 3.74 9.04 7.00
N GLN A 251 3.56 9.32 5.70
CA GLN A 251 3.93 10.56 5.01
C GLN A 251 5.41 10.91 5.20
N HIS A 252 6.28 9.94 4.93
CA HIS A 252 7.71 10.21 4.92
C HIS A 252 8.03 11.35 3.91
N GLY A 253 8.74 12.36 4.40
CA GLY A 253 9.21 13.48 3.59
C GLY A 253 10.67 13.29 3.16
N ALA A 254 11.38 14.39 2.96
CA ALA A 254 12.84 14.36 2.83
C ALA A 254 13.53 13.85 4.10
N THR A 255 12.88 14.02 5.26
CA THR A 255 13.24 13.39 6.53
C THR A 255 12.19 12.35 6.90
N PRO A 256 12.59 11.22 7.49
CA PRO A 256 11.63 10.21 7.89
C PRO A 256 10.78 10.72 9.06
N ARG A 257 9.52 10.28 9.07
CA ARG A 257 8.67 10.42 10.26
C ARG A 257 9.23 9.50 11.35
N GLN A 258 9.54 10.07 12.50
CA GLN A 258 10.22 9.36 13.59
C GLN A 258 9.31 8.34 14.32
N ARG A 259 7.99 8.46 14.17
CA ARG A 259 7.00 7.59 14.82
C ARG A 259 6.00 7.09 13.79
N TRP A 260 6.04 5.79 13.53
CA TRP A 260 5.07 5.04 12.75
C TRP A 260 5.29 3.56 13.05
N HIS A 261 4.29 2.73 12.79
CA HIS A 261 4.40 1.29 12.92
C HIS A 261 3.68 0.59 11.77
N ALA A 262 4.09 -0.64 11.48
CA ALA A 262 3.32 -1.54 10.65
C ALA A 262 1.97 -1.83 11.32
N TRP A 263 0.93 -2.01 10.50
CA TRP A 263 -0.35 -2.51 11.00
C TRP A 263 -0.24 -4.01 11.28
N GLU A 264 -0.68 -4.45 12.46
CA GLU A 264 -0.67 -5.86 12.85
C GLU A 264 -2.12 -6.35 13.01
N LEU A 265 -2.46 -7.48 12.38
CA LEU A 265 -3.78 -8.09 12.52
C LEU A 265 -4.03 -8.43 14.00
N PRO A 266 -5.10 -7.92 14.64
CA PRO A 266 -5.38 -8.20 16.05
C PRO A 266 -5.55 -9.71 16.31
N THR A 267 -4.99 -10.19 17.41
CA THR A 267 -5.04 -11.60 17.84
C THR A 267 -6.36 -12.02 18.48
N THR A 268 -7.29 -11.08 18.67
CA THR A 268 -8.60 -11.30 19.29
C THR A 268 -9.70 -10.99 18.26
N PRO A 269 -10.75 -11.83 18.13
CA PRO A 269 -11.91 -11.47 17.32
C PRO A 269 -12.59 -10.24 17.93
N GLN A 270 -12.73 -9.17 17.14
CA GLN A 270 -13.64 -8.06 17.43
C GLN A 270 -15.07 -8.45 17.07
#